data_AF-A0AAD4QJE9-F1
#
_entry.id   AF-A0AAD4QJE9-F1
#
_cell.length_a   1.000
_cell.length_b   1.000
_cell.length_c   1.000
_cell.angle_alpha   90.00
_cell.angle_beta   90.00
_cell.angle_gamma   90.00
#
_symmetry.space_group_name_H-M   'P 1'
#
loop_
_entity.id
_entity.type
_entity.pdbx_description
1 polymer ?
#
loop_
_entity_poly.entity_id
_entity_poly.type
_entity_poly.pdbx_seq_one_letter_code
_entity_poly.pdbx_strand_id
1 'polypeptide(L)' 'LSARLVARDAHVRESWVRAMEARIVRDQLQSCYHAEGVNHYETCRELSEKYITLLRENRVKGFKQVDV' A
#
# COMPACT_ATOMS: atom_id res chain seq x y z
N LEU A 1 -28.09 12.41 9.52
CA LEU A 1 -27.77 11.25 8.64
C LEU A 1 -26.57 11.50 7.72
N SER A 2 -26.47 12.66 7.07
CA SER A 2 -25.38 12.99 6.10
C SER A 2 -23.95 12.78 6.64
N ALA A 3 -23.64 13.26 7.85
CA ALA A 3 -22.28 13.21 8.40
C ALA A 3 -21.68 11.80 8.52
N ARG A 4 -22.49 10.77 8.84
CA ARG A 4 -22.01 9.37 8.95
C ARG A 4 -21.65 8.78 7.58
N LEU A 5 -22.41 9.10 6.54
CA LEU A 5 -22.13 8.66 5.17
C LEU A 5 -20.84 9.30 4.64
N VAL A 6 -20.65 10.60 4.91
CA VAL A 6 -19.42 11.32 4.54
C VAL A 6 -18.20 10.72 5.24
N ALA A 7 -18.29 10.44 6.55
CA ALA A 7 -17.20 9.82 7.30
C ALA A 7 -16.84 8.42 6.77
N ARG A 8 -17.86 7.60 6.45
CA ARG A 8 -17.66 6.28 5.82
C ARG A 8 -16.94 6.41 4.48
N ASP A 9 -17.40 7.30 3.61
CA ASP A 9 -16.82 7.46 2.28
C ASP A 9 -15.39 8.01 2.34
N ALA A 10 -15.12 8.93 3.27
CA ALA A 10 -13.78 9.42 3.53
C ALA A 10 -12.82 8.29 3.96
N HIS A 11 -13.25 7.44 4.90
CA HIS A 11 -12.45 6.30 5.36
C HIS A 11 -12.12 5.32 4.23
N VAL A 12 -13.10 4.96 3.41
CA VAL A 12 -12.89 4.04 2.28
C VAL A 12 -11.95 4.68 1.26
N ARG A 13 -12.13 5.97 0.93
CA ARG A 13 -11.22 6.69 0.02
C ARG A 13 -9.79 6.69 0.53
N GLU A 14 -9.57 7.03 1.79
CA GLU A 14 -8.23 7.03 2.39
C GLU A 14 -7.59 5.63 2.35
N SER A 15 -8.37 4.59 2.64
CA SER A 15 -7.91 3.21 2.56
C SER A 15 -7.45 2.83 1.14
N TRP A 16 -8.16 3.30 0.11
CA TRP A 16 -7.74 3.13 -1.28
C TRP A 16 -6.50 3.96 -1.64
N VAL A 17 -6.37 5.20 -1.14
CA VAL A 17 -5.17 6.03 -1.36
C VAL A 17 -3.93 5.32 -0.81
N ARG A 18 -3.99 4.81 0.41
CA ARG A 18 -2.89 4.02 1.02
C ARG A 18 -2.55 2.76 0.23
N ALA A 19 -3.56 2.09 -0.33
CA ALA A 19 -3.34 0.94 -1.21
C ALA A 19 -2.68 1.34 -2.55
N MET A 20 -3.02 2.53 -3.08
CA MET A 20 -2.38 3.08 -4.27
C MET A 20 -0.91 3.47 -4.03
N GLU A 21 -0.58 3.99 -2.84
CA GLU A 21 0.82 4.26 -2.45
C GLU A 21 1.67 2.98 -2.49
N ALA A 22 1.14 1.86 -1.96
CA ALA A 22 1.82 0.58 -2.02
C ALA A 22 2.03 0.09 -3.48
N ARG A 23 1.09 0.39 -4.39
CA ARG A 23 1.25 0.08 -5.82
C ARG A 23 2.36 0.88 -6.47
N ILE A 24 2.49 2.17 -6.16
CA ILE A 24 3.58 3.01 -6.67
C ILE A 24 4.94 2.44 -6.25
N VAL A 25 5.09 2.07 -4.98
CA VAL A 25 6.34 1.49 -4.48
C VAL A 25 6.64 0.14 -5.16
N ARG A 26 5.62 -0.69 -5.41
CA ARG A 26 5.78 -1.94 -6.16
C ARG A 26 6.29 -1.69 -7.58
N ASP A 27 5.71 -0.73 -8.29
CA ASP A 27 6.07 -0.44 -9.67
C ASP A 27 7.52 0.11 -9.74
N GLN A 28 7.92 0.93 -8.76
CA GLN A 28 9.29 1.39 -8.60
C GLN A 28 10.27 0.24 -8.27
N LEU A 29 9.86 -0.70 -7.40
CA LEU A 29 10.63 -1.89 -7.08
C LEU A 29 10.83 -2.79 -8.31
N GLN A 30 9.78 -3.00 -9.12
CA GLN A 30 9.88 -3.74 -10.38
C GLN A 30 10.86 -3.07 -11.34
N SER A 31 10.79 -1.74 -11.48
CA SER A 31 11.75 -1.00 -12.29
C SER A 31 13.19 -1.16 -11.79
N CYS A 32 13.40 -1.16 -10.47
CA CYS A 32 14.71 -1.39 -9.85
C CYS A 32 15.23 -2.80 -10.16
N TYR A 33 14.38 -3.82 -10.04
CA TYR A 33 14.74 -5.20 -10.37
C TYR A 33 15.11 -5.38 -11.83
N HIS A 34 14.41 -4.71 -12.74
CA HIS A 34 14.74 -4.72 -14.17
C HIS A 34 16.06 -4.01 -14.48
N ALA A 35 16.39 -2.92 -13.78
CA ALA A 35 17.61 -2.16 -14.00
C ALA A 35 18.86 -2.85 -13.42
N GLU A 36 18.78 -3.36 -12.19
CA GLU A 36 19.92 -3.90 -11.45
C GLU A 36 20.23 -5.37 -11.78
N GLY A 37 19.25 -6.11 -12.31
CA GLY A 37 19.39 -7.53 -12.61
C GLY A 37 19.80 -8.31 -11.35
N VAL A 38 20.87 -9.11 -11.43
CA VAL A 38 21.34 -9.94 -10.31
C VAL A 38 21.74 -9.16 -9.05
N ASN A 39 22.04 -7.86 -9.16
CA ASN A 39 22.45 -7.03 -8.02
C ASN A 39 21.28 -6.48 -7.19
N HIS A 40 20.03 -6.79 -7.57
CA HIS A 40 18.85 -6.20 -6.93
C HIS A 40 18.73 -6.48 -5.42
N TYR A 41 19.40 -7.52 -4.91
CA TYR A 41 19.36 -7.89 -3.48
C TYR A 41 19.99 -6.83 -2.57
N GLU A 42 21.01 -6.11 -3.06
CA GLU A 42 21.68 -5.06 -2.31
C GLU A 42 21.08 -3.69 -2.67
N THR A 43 21.04 -3.34 -3.96
CA THR A 43 20.60 -2.02 -4.42
C THR A 43 19.12 -1.74 -4.13
N CYS A 44 18.24 -2.73 -4.33
CA CYS A 44 16.79 -2.54 -4.20
C CYS A 44 16.24 -2.95 -2.82
N ARG A 45 17.11 -3.23 -1.84
CA ARG A 45 16.71 -3.74 -0.51
C ARG A 45 15.73 -2.81 0.20
N GLU A 46 16.05 -1.52 0.25
CA GLU A 46 15.22 -0.51 0.93
C GLU A 46 13.81 -0.41 0.33
N LEU A 47 13.70 -0.41 -1.01
CA LEU A 47 12.42 -0.43 -1.71
C LEU A 47 11.63 -1.71 -1.39
N SER A 48 12.29 -2.86 -1.28
CA SER A 48 11.64 -4.12 -0.93
C SER A 48 11.11 -4.12 0.51
N GLU A 49 11.90 -3.63 1.47
CA GLU A 49 11.52 -3.52 2.88
C GLU A 49 10.35 -2.55 3.05
N LYS A 50 10.42 -1.39 2.39
CA LYS A 50 9.32 -0.42 2.36
C LYS A 50 8.06 -1.03 1.77
N TYR A 51 8.15 -1.76 0.66
CA TYR A 51 6.99 -2.41 0.06
C TYR A 51 6.35 -3.44 1.01
N ILE A 52 7.16 -4.25 1.69
CA ILE A 52 6.67 -5.23 2.68
C ILE A 52 5.95 -4.54 3.84
N THR A 53 6.51 -3.45 4.35
CA THR A 53 5.86 -2.65 5.42
C THR A 53 4.51 -2.11 4.95
N LEU A 54 4.46 -1.49 3.75
CA LEU A 54 3.22 -0.97 3.19
C LEU A 54 2.17 -2.06 2.96
N LEU A 55 2.56 -3.25 2.53
CA LEU A 55 1.62 -4.37 2.36
C LEU A 55 0.96 -4.82 3.68
N ARG A 56 1.68 -4.71 4.80
CA ARG A 56 1.15 -5.06 6.12
C ARG A 56 0.20 -3.99 6.63
N GLU A 57 0.56 -2.72 6.47
CA GLU A 57 -0.15 -1.59 7.06
C GLU A 57 -1.31 -1.09 6.20
N ASN A 58 -1.15 -1.04 4.88
CA ASN A 58 -2.06 -0.38 3.94
C ASN A 58 -3.09 -1.31 3.31
N ARG A 59 -3.44 -2.42 3.97
CA ARG A 59 -4.50 -3.31 3.48
C ARG A 59 -5.84 -2.56 3.49
N VAL A 60 -6.61 -2.70 2.41
CA VAL A 60 -7.94 -2.09 2.34
C VAL A 60 -8.82 -2.72 3.41
N LYS A 61 -9.23 -1.92 4.40
CA LYS A 61 -10.14 -2.35 5.48
C LYS A 61 -11.53 -1.82 5.20
N GLY A 62 -12.53 -2.68 5.34
CA GLY A 62 -13.93 -2.27 5.26
C GLY A 62 -14.33 -1.39 6.44
N PHE A 63 -15.30 -0.50 6.25
CA PHE A 63 -15.78 0.39 7.32
C PHE A 63 -16.42 -0.37 8.50
N LYS A 64 -16.91 -1.60 8.25
CA LYS A 64 -17.51 -2.46 9.26
C LYS A 64 -16.42 -3.36 9.82
N GLN A 65 -15.94 -3.04 11.02
CA GLN A 65 -15.13 -3.96 11.80
C GLN A 65 -16.06 -5.07 12.30
N VAL A 66 -15.85 -6.29 11.79
CA VAL A 66 -16.51 -7.49 12.30
C VAL A 66 -15.46 -8.18 13.15
N ASP A 67 -15.57 -8.02 14.46
CA ASP A 67 -14.78 -8.81 15.40
C ASP A 67 -15.29 -10.27 15.30
N VAL A 68 -14.38 -11.20 15.01
CA VAL A 68 -14.63 -12.66 15.03
C VAL A 68 -14.12 -13.21 16.34
#